data_AF-A0A1Y5GRY1-F1
#
_entry.id   AF-A0A1Y5GRY1-F1
#
_cell.length_a   1.000
_cell.length_b   1.000
_cell.length_c   1.000
_cell.angle_alpha   90.00
_cell.angle_beta   90.00
_cell.angle_gamma   90.00
#
_symmetry.space_group_name_H-M   'P 1'
#
loop_
_entity.id
_entity.type
_entity.pdbx_description
1 polymer ?
#
loop_
_entity_poly.entity_id
_entity_poly.type
_entity_poly.pdbx_seq_one_letter_code
_entity_poly.pdbx_strand_id
1 'polypeptide(L)'
;MEIYSVNEAVDRIESLDGFNVYLEGALSFEFEDMAIYHSVSSERRGRGYGSSIWLEVNDLLRFDRAVMEKWTGKKVLVEGVLVQPDPDFGAGHLGLWTATIVATDIEIS
;
A
#
# COMPACT_ATOMS: atom_id res chain seq x y z
N MET A 1 0.94 -17.23 8.41
CA MET A 1 0.98 -15.81 7.99
C MET A 1 1.71 -15.79 6.67
N GLU A 2 1.01 -15.48 5.58
CA GLU A 2 1.61 -15.33 4.25
C GLU A 2 1.88 -13.83 4.03
N ILE A 3 3.07 -13.49 3.54
CA ILE A 3 3.48 -12.11 3.26
C ILE A 3 3.56 -11.97 1.75
N TYR A 4 2.90 -10.95 1.22
CA TYR A 4 2.89 -10.64 -0.20
C TYR A 4 3.79 -9.43 -0.48
N SER A 5 4.55 -9.48 -1.57
CA SER A 5 5.07 -8.26 -2.16
C SER A 5 3.94 -7.44 -2.79
N VAL A 6 4.18 -6.15 -3.02
CA VAL A 6 3.24 -5.27 -3.73
C VAL A 6 2.80 -5.82 -5.08
N ASN A 7 3.72 -6.36 -5.87
CA ASN A 7 3.37 -6.93 -7.18
C ASN A 7 2.48 -8.17 -7.04
N GLU A 8 2.79 -9.06 -6.10
CA GLU A 8 1.97 -10.26 -5.87
C GLU A 8 0.57 -9.92 -5.37
N ALA A 9 0.45 -8.92 -4.49
CA ALA A 9 -0.84 -8.43 -4.00
C ALA A 9 -1.68 -7.84 -5.14
N VAL A 10 -1.08 -7.04 -6.02
CA VAL A 10 -1.75 -6.49 -7.22
C VAL A 10 -2.16 -7.60 -8.19
N ASP A 11 -1.28 -8.57 -8.45
CA ASP A 11 -1.57 -9.70 -9.35
C ASP A 11 -2.70 -10.60 -8.85
N ARG A 12 -2.90 -10.63 -7.53
CA ARG A 12 -3.91 -11.46 -6.85
C ARG A 12 -5.06 -10.65 -6.27
N ILE A 13 -5.24 -9.40 -6.69
CA ILE A 13 -6.23 -8.50 -6.09
C ILE A 13 -7.65 -9.09 -6.16
N GLU A 14 -8.00 -9.82 -7.22
CA GLU A 14 -9.29 -10.50 -7.35
C GLU A 14 -9.57 -11.57 -6.29
N SER A 15 -8.53 -12.22 -5.75
CA SER A 15 -8.68 -13.25 -4.73
C SER A 15 -8.41 -12.75 -3.31
N LEU A 16 -7.79 -11.57 -3.18
CA LEU A 16 -7.43 -10.97 -1.90
C LEU A 16 -8.35 -9.80 -1.49
N ASP A 17 -9.24 -9.36 -2.37
CA ASP A 17 -10.22 -8.30 -2.08
C ASP A 17 -11.06 -8.61 -0.83
N GLY A 18 -11.10 -7.65 0.09
CA GLY A 18 -11.81 -7.76 1.37
C GLY A 18 -11.12 -8.63 2.43
N PHE A 19 -9.96 -9.21 2.14
CA PHE A 19 -9.21 -10.02 3.11
C PHE A 19 -8.11 -9.22 3.82
N ASN A 20 -7.88 -9.58 5.09
CA ASN A 20 -6.72 -9.09 5.83
C ASN A 20 -5.45 -9.77 5.30
N VAL A 21 -4.46 -8.97 4.91
CA VAL A 21 -3.19 -9.42 4.32
C VAL A 21 -2.01 -8.77 5.01
N TYR A 22 -0.83 -9.37 4.81
CA TYR A 22 0.46 -8.79 5.20
C TYR A 22 1.20 -8.39 3.93
N LEU A 23 1.45 -7.10 3.78
CA LEU A 23 2.03 -6.50 2.58
C LEU A 23 3.42 -5.95 2.88
N GLU A 24 4.41 -6.42 2.12
CA GLU A 24 5.79 -5.94 2.22
C GLU A 24 6.11 -4.99 1.05
N GLY A 25 6.61 -3.80 1.37
CA GLY A 25 6.98 -2.81 0.37
C GLY A 25 7.78 -1.65 0.92
N ALA A 26 8.03 -0.65 0.07
CA ALA A 26 8.65 0.60 0.45
C ALA A 26 7.57 1.65 0.72
N LEU A 27 7.57 2.22 1.92
CA LEU A 27 6.63 3.25 2.33
C LEU A 27 6.90 4.56 1.56
N SER A 28 5.84 5.22 1.10
CA SER A 28 5.81 6.62 0.73
C SER A 28 4.74 7.29 1.58
N PHE A 29 5.12 8.32 2.32
CA PHE A 29 4.21 9.07 3.19
C PHE A 29 4.44 10.57 2.99
N GLU A 30 3.90 11.09 1.90
CA GLU A 30 3.92 12.49 1.51
C GLU A 30 2.49 13.05 1.45
N PHE A 31 2.34 14.38 1.34
CA PHE A 31 1.04 15.06 1.48
C PHE A 31 -0.08 14.52 0.58
N GLU A 32 0.23 14.16 -0.68
CA GLU A 32 -0.72 13.56 -1.63
C GLU A 32 -0.37 12.11 -2.01
N ASP A 33 0.72 11.56 -1.46
CA ASP A 33 1.20 10.20 -1.75
C ASP A 33 1.39 9.41 -0.45
N MET A 34 0.30 8.74 -0.03
CA MET A 34 0.36 7.72 1.01
C MET A 34 0.26 6.37 0.32
N ALA A 35 1.38 5.71 0.09
CA ALA A 35 1.41 4.50 -0.71
C ALA A 35 2.50 3.51 -0.28
N ILE A 36 2.29 2.25 -0.65
CA ILE A 36 3.27 1.19 -0.53
C ILE A 36 3.72 0.80 -1.94
N TYR A 37 4.96 1.11 -2.28
CA TYR A 37 5.56 0.73 -3.54
C TYR A 37 6.26 -0.62 -3.43
N HIS A 38 6.42 -1.30 -4.56
CA HIS A 38 7.32 -2.45 -4.56
C HIS A 38 8.73 -2.04 -4.13
N SER A 39 9.28 -2.80 -3.18
CA SER A 39 10.58 -2.58 -2.53
C SER A 39 11.74 -2.52 -3.52
N VAL A 40 11.80 -3.44 -4.50
CA VAL A 40 12.84 -3.47 -5.52
C VAL A 40 12.45 -2.54 -6.67
N SER A 41 13.10 -1.37 -6.73
CA SER A 41 12.73 -0.32 -7.70
C SER A 41 12.85 -0.76 -9.16
N SER A 42 13.80 -1.65 -9.49
CA SER A 42 13.98 -2.19 -10.85
C SER A 42 12.88 -3.16 -11.27
N GLU A 43 12.06 -3.66 -10.35
CA GLU A 43 10.96 -4.60 -10.60
C GLU A 43 9.59 -3.93 -10.63
N ARG A 44 9.56 -2.60 -10.49
CA ARG A 44 8.33 -1.79 -10.62
C ARG A 44 7.85 -1.80 -12.07
N ARG A 45 6.54 -2.01 -12.25
CA ARG A 45 5.86 -2.21 -13.52
C ARG A 45 5.23 -0.91 -14.00
N GLY A 46 5.32 -0.67 -15.30
CA GLY A 46 4.69 0.47 -15.97
C GLY A 46 5.31 1.83 -15.65
N ARG A 47 4.67 2.90 -16.13
CA ARG A 47 4.95 4.28 -15.67
C ARG A 47 3.96 4.60 -14.55
N GLY A 48 4.42 5.19 -13.45
CA GLY A 48 3.54 5.63 -12.35
C GLY A 48 3.25 4.52 -11.32
N TYR A 49 1.97 4.33 -11.00
CA TYR A 49 1.49 3.60 -9.81
C TYR A 49 1.12 2.13 -10.06
N GLY A 50 1.60 1.52 -11.14
CA GLY A 50 1.31 0.12 -11.51
C GLY A 50 1.99 -0.94 -10.62
N SER A 51 2.88 -0.51 -9.73
CA SER A 51 3.52 -1.33 -8.69
C SER A 51 3.46 -0.62 -7.35
N SER A 52 2.29 -0.08 -7.04
CA SER A 52 2.00 0.57 -5.76
C SER A 52 0.56 0.40 -5.36
N ILE A 53 0.35 0.30 -4.04
CA ILE A 53 -0.96 0.20 -3.41
C ILE A 53 -1.15 1.46 -2.57
N TRP A 54 -2.32 2.09 -2.68
CA TRP A 54 -2.66 3.24 -1.85
C TRP A 54 -2.78 2.82 -0.39
N LEU A 55 -2.16 3.57 0.51
CA LEU A 55 -2.21 3.35 1.94
C LEU A 55 -3.30 4.24 2.53
N GLU A 56 -4.38 3.61 2.98
CA GLU A 56 -5.39 4.27 3.80
C GLU A 56 -5.18 3.89 5.26
N VAL A 57 -5.21 4.89 6.14
CA VAL A 57 -5.05 4.68 7.58
C VAL A 57 -6.43 4.82 8.22
N ASN A 58 -6.87 3.80 8.93
CA ASN A 58 -8.11 3.88 9.70
C ASN A 58 -8.01 4.99 10.76
N ASP A 59 -9.03 5.82 10.92
CA ASP A 59 -9.09 6.92 11.91
C ASP A 59 -8.79 6.49 13.36
N LEU A 60 -8.97 5.20 13.66
CA LEU A 60 -8.62 4.60 14.96
C LEU A 60 -7.11 4.47 15.19
N LEU A 61 -6.32 4.42 14.11
CA LEU A 61 -4.86 4.34 14.14
C LEU A 61 -4.30 5.73 13.88
N ARG A 62 -4.00 6.45 14.96
CA ARG A 62 -3.21 7.67 14.88
C ARG A 62 -1.74 7.29 14.68
N PHE A 63 -1.37 6.90 13.46
CA PHE A 63 0.05 6.84 13.12
C PHE A 63 0.65 8.24 13.31
N ASP A 64 1.75 8.32 14.05
CA ASP A 64 2.48 9.57 14.20
C ASP A 64 3.05 9.95 12.83
N ARG A 65 2.48 11.02 12.25
CA ARG A 65 2.90 11.56 10.96
C ARG A 65 4.42 11.79 10.89
N ALA A 66 5.03 12.32 11.96
CA ALA A 66 6.46 12.56 11.97
C ALA A 66 7.29 11.26 11.99
N VAL A 67 6.71 10.15 12.45
CA VAL A 67 7.31 8.82 12.36
C VAL A 67 7.16 8.26 10.95
N MET A 68 5.95 8.33 10.37
CA MET A 68 5.70 7.84 9.00
C MET A 68 6.53 8.60 7.95
N GLU A 69 6.65 9.92 8.08
CA GLU A 69 7.51 10.74 7.22
C GLU A 69 8.98 10.30 7.33
N LYS A 70 9.47 9.94 8.52
CA LYS A 70 10.84 9.40 8.69
C LYS A 70 11.02 8.00 8.11
N TRP A 71 9.94 7.23 7.99
CA TRP A 71 9.94 5.89 7.42
C TRP A 71 9.74 5.90 5.91
N THR A 72 9.49 7.05 5.29
CA THR A 72 9.45 7.18 3.83
C THR A 72 10.74 6.65 3.20
N GLY A 73 10.59 5.82 2.17
CA GLY A 73 11.66 5.09 1.49
C GLY A 73 12.18 3.86 2.25
N LYS A 74 11.71 3.59 3.48
CA LYS A 74 12.06 2.38 4.23
C LYS A 74 11.18 1.22 3.82
N LYS A 75 11.74 0.02 3.98
CA LYS A 75 10.99 -1.23 3.84
C LYS A 75 10.11 -1.41 5.07
N VAL A 76 8.83 -1.67 4.84
CA VAL A 76 7.82 -1.85 5.89
C VAL A 76 7.01 -3.10 5.62
N LEU A 77 6.46 -3.65 6.70
CA LEU A 77 5.39 -4.62 6.67
C LEU A 77 4.09 -3.92 7.10
N VAL A 78 3.06 -4.03 6.28
CA VAL A 78 1.73 -3.45 6.54
C VAL A 78 0.75 -4.59 6.73
N GLU A 79 0.06 -4.60 7.86
CA GLU A 79 -1.13 -5.42 8.05
C GLU A 79 -2.36 -4.58 7.68
N GLY A 80 -3.30 -5.16 6.93
CA GLY A 80 -4.55 -4.47 6.64
C GLY A 80 -5.45 -5.20 5.66
N VAL A 81 -6.64 -4.64 5.46
CA VAL A 81 -7.60 -5.17 4.48
C VAL A 81 -7.27 -4.62 3.11
N LEU A 82 -7.01 -5.51 2.15
CA LEU A 82 -6.78 -5.14 0.76
C LEU A 82 -8.11 -4.97 0.04
N VAL A 83 -8.25 -3.90 -0.74
CA VAL A 83 -9.48 -3.51 -1.42
C VAL A 83 -9.18 -3.19 -2.87
N GLN A 84 -10.01 -3.69 -3.78
CA GLN A 84 -9.98 -3.32 -5.19
C GLN A 84 -10.18 -1.82 -5.39
N PRO A 85 -9.60 -1.27 -6.47
CA PRO A 85 -9.90 0.11 -6.85
C PRO A 85 -11.38 0.22 -7.21
N ASP A 86 -11.97 1.38 -6.90
CA ASP A 86 -13.33 1.66 -7.34
C ASP A 86 -13.38 1.65 -8.88
N PRO A 87 -14.39 1.01 -9.50
CA PRO A 87 -14.45 0.89 -10.96
C PRO A 87 -14.63 2.23 -11.68
N ASP A 88 -15.24 3.22 -11.03
CA ASP A 88 -15.50 4.55 -11.58
C ASP A 88 -14.45 5.58 -11.14
N PHE A 89 -13.87 5.41 -9.95
CA PHE A 89 -13.00 6.41 -9.30
C PHE A 89 -11.56 5.95 -9.04
N GLY A 90 -11.23 4.67 -9.22
CA GLY A 90 -9.91 4.12 -8.95
C GLY A 90 -9.57 4.02 -7.45
N ALA A 91 -8.28 3.95 -7.12
CA ALA A 91 -7.77 3.97 -5.74
C ALA A 91 -6.86 5.18 -5.48
N GLY A 92 -6.92 5.69 -4.24
CA GLY A 92 -6.08 6.80 -3.76
C GLY A 92 -6.48 8.18 -4.29
N HIS A 93 -5.60 9.16 -4.10
CA HIS A 93 -5.84 10.53 -4.57
C HIS A 93 -5.84 10.55 -6.11
N LEU A 94 -6.90 11.04 -6.77
CA LEU A 94 -7.05 11.04 -8.24
C LEU A 94 -7.20 9.66 -8.90
N GLY A 95 -7.37 8.56 -8.14
CA GLY A 95 -7.74 7.26 -8.70
C GLY A 95 -6.64 6.51 -9.45
N LEU A 96 -5.36 6.79 -9.16
CA LEU A 96 -4.23 6.32 -9.96
C LEU A 96 -3.63 4.98 -9.50
N TRP A 97 -3.96 4.51 -8.29
CA TRP A 97 -3.37 3.29 -7.72
C TRP A 97 -4.11 2.03 -8.13
N THR A 98 -3.41 0.89 -8.08
CA THR A 98 -3.95 -0.40 -8.52
C THR A 98 -4.84 -1.08 -7.47
N ALA A 99 -4.74 -0.66 -6.21
CA ALA A 99 -5.54 -1.12 -5.08
C ALA A 99 -5.38 -0.17 -3.89
N THR A 100 -6.20 -0.36 -2.86
CA THR A 100 -6.07 0.29 -1.54
C THR A 100 -5.81 -0.75 -0.48
N ILE A 101 -4.94 -0.47 0.49
CA ILE A 101 -4.86 -1.22 1.74
C ILE A 101 -5.31 -0.32 2.89
N VAL A 102 -6.35 -0.75 3.59
CA VAL A 102 -6.79 -0.10 4.83
C VAL A 102 -5.98 -0.69 5.96
N ALA A 103 -4.91 -0.01 6.35
CA ALA A 103 -3.93 -0.51 7.29
C ALA A 103 -4.49 -0.58 8.71
N THR A 104 -4.25 -1.72 9.36
CA THR A 104 -4.49 -1.98 10.78
C THR A 104 -3.21 -1.92 11.60
N ASP A 105 -2.06 -2.15 10.98
CA ASP A 105 -0.74 -1.99 11.61
C ASP A 105 0.36 -1.74 10.56
N ILE A 106 1.44 -1.07 10.97
CA ILE A 106 2.63 -0.82 10.14
C ILE A 106 3.89 -0.92 10.99
N GLU A 107 4.83 -1.75 10.58
CA GLU A 107 6.13 -1.90 11.22
C GLU A 107 7.29 -1.82 10.23
N ILE A 108 8.48 -1.45 10.72
CA ILE A 108 9.71 -1.52 9.94
C ILE A 108 10.11 -3.00 9.78
N SER A 109 10.43 -3.38 8.55
CA SER A 109 11.00 -4.69 8.20
C SER A 109 12.53 -4.71 8.23
#